data_AF-A0AAV7DLM2-F1
#
_entry.id   AF-A0AAV7DLM2-F1
#
_cell.length_a   1.000
_cell.length_b   1.000
_cell.length_c   1.000
_cell.angle_alpha   90.00
_cell.angle_beta   90.00
_cell.angle_gamma   90.00
#
_symmetry.space_group_name_H-M   'P 1'
#
loop_
_entity.id
_entity.type
_entity.pdbx_description
1 polymer ?
#
loop_
_entity_poly.entity_id
_entity_poly.type
_entity_poly.pdbx_seq_one_letter_code
_entity_poly.pdbx_strand_id
1 'polypeptide(L)'
;SSAYRSDVRDYDQRVLLRFPQRVKNQGTADFLPSRPRYSWEWHSCHQHYHSMDEFSHYDLLDAQSHRRVAEGHKASFCLEDTSCDYGYYRRFACTAHTQ
;
A
#
# COMPACT_ATOMS: atom_id res chain seq x y z
N SER A 1 -8.65 17.94 3.29
CA SER A 1 -9.29 17.01 2.35
C SER A 1 -10.79 17.22 2.28
N SER A 2 -11.42 17.18 1.10
CA SER A 2 -12.89 17.27 0.95
C SER A 2 -13.61 16.03 1.47
N ALA A 3 -12.92 14.89 1.52
CA ALA A 3 -13.45 13.60 1.94
C ALA A 3 -13.77 13.49 3.43
N TYR A 4 -13.29 14.42 4.26
CA TYR A 4 -13.39 14.40 5.73
C TYR A 4 -14.04 15.66 6.29
N ARG A 5 -14.81 16.41 5.48
CA ARG A 5 -15.52 17.58 5.99
C ARG A 5 -16.68 17.14 6.88
N SER A 6 -17.02 17.96 7.87
CA SER A 6 -18.10 17.68 8.83
C SER A 6 -19.50 17.61 8.20
N ASP A 7 -19.66 18.17 7.00
CA ASP A 7 -20.91 18.20 6.23
C ASP A 7 -21.06 17.04 5.24
N VAL A 8 -20.09 16.12 5.17
CA VAL A 8 -20.17 14.93 4.30
C VAL A 8 -21.35 14.04 4.72
N ARG A 9 -22.18 13.69 3.75
CA ARG A 9 -23.38 12.86 3.89
C ARG A 9 -23.13 11.48 3.26
N ASP A 10 -23.91 10.49 3.68
CA ASP A 10 -23.78 9.10 3.20
C ASP A 10 -23.99 8.93 1.68
N TYR A 11 -24.65 9.87 1.02
CA TYR A 11 -24.90 9.87 -0.42
C TYR A 11 -23.89 10.70 -1.22
N ASP A 12 -22.89 11.30 -0.56
CA ASP A 12 -21.82 11.99 -1.27
C ASP A 12 -20.90 11.00 -1.97
N GLN A 13 -20.47 11.35 -3.18
CA GLN A 13 -19.67 10.45 -4.02
C GLN A 13 -18.18 10.75 -3.95
N ARG A 14 -17.38 9.69 -4.00
CA ARG A 14 -15.92 9.76 -4.18
C ARG A 14 -15.55 9.19 -5.54
N VAL A 15 -14.90 9.99 -6.38
CA VAL A 15 -14.31 9.52 -7.64
C VAL A 15 -12.94 8.94 -7.34
N LEU A 16 -12.73 7.67 -7.67
CA LEU A 16 -11.50 6.93 -7.35
C LEU A 16 -10.82 6.48 -8.63
N LEU A 17 -9.59 6.96 -8.86
CA LEU A 17 -8.70 6.36 -9.85
C LEU A 17 -8.09 5.09 -9.25
N ARG A 18 -8.53 3.92 -9.76
CA ARG A 18 -8.05 2.62 -9.29
C ARG A 18 -7.04 2.05 -10.26
N PHE A 19 -5.96 1.50 -9.73
CA PHE A 19 -4.95 0.78 -10.51
C PHE A 19 -4.32 -0.32 -9.64
N PRO A 20 -3.89 -1.43 -10.23
CA PRO A 20 -3.13 -2.44 -9.51
C PRO A 20 -1.68 -1.96 -9.32
N GLN A 21 -1.09 -2.27 -8.17
CA GLN A 21 0.33 -2.06 -7.93
C GLN A 21 1.04 -3.40 -7.77
N ARG A 22 1.99 -3.70 -8.66
CA ARG A 22 2.88 -4.86 -8.56
C ARG A 22 4.31 -4.37 -8.44
N VAL A 23 5.02 -4.86 -7.41
CA VAL A 23 6.45 -4.59 -7.24
C VAL A 23 7.20 -5.91 -7.30
N LYS A 24 8.29 -5.93 -8.06
CA LYS A 24 9.17 -7.08 -8.21
C LYS A 24 10.50 -6.77 -7.52
N ASN A 25 10.91 -7.64 -6.61
CA ASN A 25 12.28 -7.63 -6.12
C ASN A 25 13.20 -8.20 -7.22
N GLN A 26 13.99 -7.33 -7.85
CA GLN A 26 15.01 -7.71 -8.85
C GLN A 26 16.43 -7.60 -8.30
N GLY A 27 16.57 -7.36 -6.99
CA GLY A 27 17.86 -7.32 -6.32
C GLY A 27 18.45 -8.72 -6.13
N THR A 28 19.63 -8.77 -5.54
CA THR A 28 20.34 -10.02 -5.19
C THR A 28 20.03 -10.52 -3.79
N ALA A 29 19.15 -9.84 -3.05
CA ALA A 29 18.79 -10.14 -1.67
C ALA A 29 17.31 -9.83 -1.39
N ASP A 30 16.81 -10.33 -0.26
CA ASP A 30 15.44 -10.10 0.19
C ASP A 30 15.20 -8.64 0.57
N PHE A 31 14.04 -8.11 0.19
CA PHE A 31 13.59 -6.82 0.67
C PHE A 31 12.86 -7.03 2.00
N LEU A 32 13.47 -6.59 3.10
CA LEU A 32 12.97 -6.77 4.45
C LEU A 32 12.43 -5.45 5.01
N PRO A 33 11.35 -5.46 5.82
CA PRO A 33 10.88 -4.27 6.50
C PRO A 33 11.94 -3.78 7.50
N SER A 34 12.13 -2.46 7.57
CA SER A 34 13.03 -1.83 8.55
C SER A 34 12.46 -1.86 9.97
N ARG A 35 11.14 -1.96 10.11
CA ARG A 35 10.43 -1.95 11.39
C ARG A 35 10.35 -3.36 11.99
N PRO A 36 10.65 -3.50 13.29
CA PRO A 36 10.50 -4.78 13.98
C PRO A 36 9.03 -5.17 14.09
N ARG A 37 8.77 -6.48 14.15
CA ARG A 37 7.42 -7.04 14.05
C ARG A 37 6.41 -6.56 15.08
N TYR A 38 6.86 -6.26 16.31
CA TYR A 38 5.98 -5.72 17.36
C TYR A 38 5.44 -4.32 17.02
N SER A 39 6.01 -3.65 16.04
CA SER A 39 5.66 -2.29 15.64
C SER A 39 4.85 -2.24 14.34
N TRP A 40 4.48 -3.39 13.79
CA TRP A 40 3.62 -3.51 12.61
C TRP A 40 2.19 -3.12 12.97
N GLU A 41 1.50 -2.46 12.05
CA GLU A 41 0.15 -1.92 12.28
C GLU A 41 -0.90 -2.77 11.59
N TRP A 42 -1.97 -3.12 12.31
CA TRP A 42 -3.09 -3.87 11.73
C TRP A 42 -3.94 -2.96 10.85
N HIS A 43 -4.20 -3.38 9.60
CA HIS A 43 -5.00 -2.62 8.66
C HIS A 43 -6.36 -3.28 8.42
N SER A 44 -7.42 -2.71 9.00
CA SER A 44 -8.78 -3.28 8.98
C SER A 44 -9.40 -3.41 7.59
N CYS A 45 -9.03 -2.55 6.63
CA CYS A 45 -9.51 -2.69 5.25
C CYS A 45 -8.95 -3.92 4.55
N HIS A 46 -7.73 -4.35 4.91
CA HIS A 46 -7.01 -5.46 4.26
C HIS A 46 -6.96 -6.74 5.10
N GLN A 47 -7.29 -6.65 6.38
CA GLN A 47 -7.29 -7.76 7.33
C GLN A 47 -5.91 -8.43 7.47
N HIS A 48 -4.83 -7.63 7.49
CA HIS A 48 -3.48 -8.07 7.81
C HIS A 48 -2.63 -6.95 8.44
N TYR A 49 -1.44 -7.30 8.94
CA TYR A 49 -0.45 -6.34 9.42
C TYR A 49 0.33 -5.73 8.27
N HIS A 50 0.51 -4.41 8.31
CA HIS A 50 1.44 -3.68 7.47
C HIS A 50 2.79 -3.57 8.18
N SER A 51 3.86 -3.98 7.49
CA SER A 51 5.22 -3.99 8.00
C SER A 51 6.01 -2.73 7.66
N MET A 52 5.39 -1.80 6.91
CA MET A 52 5.93 -0.51 6.53
C MET A 52 4.85 0.57 6.58
N ASP A 53 5.19 1.73 7.17
CA ASP A 53 4.28 2.88 7.25
C ASP A 53 4.11 3.56 5.88
N GLU A 54 5.17 3.58 5.09
CA GLU A 54 5.23 4.26 3.80
C GLU A 54 6.10 3.50 2.81
N PHE A 55 5.46 2.94 1.78
CA PHE A 55 6.14 2.19 0.71
C PHE A 55 6.05 2.90 -0.65
N SER A 56 4.94 3.57 -0.94
CA SER A 56 4.71 4.23 -2.23
C SER A 56 3.93 5.53 -2.10
N HIS A 57 4.23 6.48 -2.99
CA HIS A 57 3.45 7.69 -3.21
C HIS A 57 2.58 7.56 -4.45
N TYR A 58 1.28 7.82 -4.30
CA TYR A 58 0.34 7.90 -5.42
C TYR A 58 -0.11 9.34 -5.60
N ASP A 59 0.56 10.06 -6.51
CA ASP A 59 0.25 11.45 -6.83
C ASP A 59 -0.35 11.55 -8.23
N LEU A 60 -1.40 12.36 -8.38
CA LEU A 60 -1.89 12.80 -9.68
C LEU A 60 -1.31 14.18 -9.98
N LEU A 61 -0.52 14.27 -11.05
CA LEU A 61 0.19 15.48 -11.44
C LEU A 61 -0.39 16.07 -12.72
N ASP A 62 -0.39 17.40 -12.81
CA ASP A 62 -0.58 18.10 -14.07
C ASP A 62 0.63 17.87 -14.99
N ALA A 63 0.39 17.55 -16.26
CA ALA A 63 1.44 17.13 -17.17
C ALA A 63 2.42 18.25 -17.56
N GLN A 64 1.98 19.52 -17.53
CA GLN A 64 2.82 20.65 -17.95
C GLN A 64 3.59 21.23 -16.76
N SER A 65 2.90 21.46 -15.65
CA SER A 65 3.45 22.10 -14.46
C SER A 65 4.08 21.12 -13.47
N HIS A 66 3.82 19.81 -13.62
CA HIS A 66 4.21 18.76 -12.67
C HIS A 66 3.69 18.98 -11.24
N ARG A 67 2.69 19.85 -11.06
CA ARG A 67 2.08 20.12 -9.75
C ARG A 67 1.02 19.08 -9.43
N ARG A 68 0.91 18.70 -8.15
CA ARG A 68 -0.17 17.83 -7.67
C ARG A 68 -1.54 18.48 -7.89
N VAL A 69 -2.45 17.75 -8.54
CA VAL A 69 -3.83 18.19 -8.82
C VAL A 69 -4.88 17.46 -8.00
N ALA A 70 -4.50 16.37 -7.34
CA ALA A 70 -5.34 15.68 -6.37
C ALA A 70 -4.55 15.41 -5.10
N GLU A 71 -5.26 15.26 -3.98
CA GLU A 71 -4.66 14.73 -2.76
C GLU A 71 -4.32 13.26 -3.00
N GLY A 72 -3.01 12.97 -3.00
CA GLY A 72 -2.51 11.61 -3.10
C GLY A 72 -2.78 10.83 -1.82
N HIS A 73 -2.97 9.51 -1.95
CA HIS A 73 -3.12 8.63 -0.80
C HIS A 73 -1.91 7.70 -0.70
N LYS A 74 -1.32 7.63 0.50
CA LYS A 74 -0.28 6.65 0.85
C LYS A 74 -0.96 5.41 1.39
N ALA A 75 -0.60 4.25 0.86
CA ALA A 75 -0.91 2.97 1.49
C ALA A 75 0.33 2.53 2.26
N SER A 76 0.18 2.24 3.56
CA SER A 76 1.07 1.32 4.24
C SER A 76 0.93 -0.06 3.60
N PHE A 77 1.95 -0.91 3.68
CA PHE A 77 1.97 -2.19 2.97
C PHE A 77 2.31 -3.35 3.87
N CYS A 78 1.70 -4.49 3.57
CA CYS A 78 2.31 -5.76 3.91
C CYS A 78 3.27 -6.21 2.80
N LEU A 79 4.40 -6.82 3.20
CA LEU A 79 5.38 -7.42 2.31
C LEU A 79 5.18 -8.94 2.28
N GLU A 80 4.66 -9.46 1.17
CA GLU A 80 4.43 -10.89 0.93
C GLU A 80 4.81 -11.27 -0.50
N ASP A 81 5.28 -12.51 -0.64
CA ASP A 81 5.54 -13.11 -1.94
C ASP A 81 4.23 -13.61 -2.55
N THR A 82 3.62 -12.83 -3.43
CA THR A 82 2.37 -13.20 -4.11
C THR A 82 2.59 -14.10 -5.33
N SER A 83 3.69 -13.89 -6.06
CA SER A 83 4.12 -14.69 -7.22
C SER A 83 5.64 -14.62 -7.36
N CYS A 84 6.28 -15.72 -7.75
CA CYS A 84 7.74 -15.79 -7.95
C CYS A 84 8.07 -16.26 -9.38
N ASP A 85 9.25 -15.87 -9.87
CA ASP A 85 9.80 -16.42 -11.12
C ASP A 85 10.11 -17.92 -10.96
N TYR A 86 10.25 -18.64 -12.07
CA TYR A 86 10.62 -20.06 -12.06
C TYR A 86 11.93 -20.29 -11.28
N GLY A 87 11.93 -21.33 -10.44
CA GLY A 87 13.07 -21.68 -9.58
C GLY A 87 13.09 -20.95 -8.22
N TYR A 88 12.17 -20.02 -7.98
CA TYR A 88 12.00 -19.35 -6.68
C TYR A 88 10.70 -19.77 -6.00
N TYR A 89 10.73 -19.86 -4.67
CA TYR A 89 9.58 -20.22 -3.84
C TYR A 89 9.17 -19.05 -2.95
N ARG A 90 7.86 -18.93 -2.72
CA ARG A 90 7.28 -17.96 -1.79
C ARG A 90 7.76 -18.26 -0.36
N ARG A 91 8.21 -17.24 0.37
CA ARG A 91 8.75 -17.34 1.73
C ARG A 91 8.05 -16.39 2.71
N PHE A 92 7.71 -15.18 2.28
CA PHE A 92 7.07 -14.18 3.14
C PHE A 92 5.56 -14.18 2.94
N ALA A 93 4.79 -14.16 4.03
CA ALA A 93 3.33 -14.14 4.01
C ALA A 93 2.77 -13.25 5.14
N CYS A 94 1.79 -12.42 4.80
CA CYS A 94 1.11 -11.47 5.69
C CYS A 94 0.12 -12.13 6.64
N THR A 95 -0.48 -13.22 6.18
CA THR A 95 -1.62 -13.91 6.81
C THR A 95 -1.19 -15.08 7.67
N ALA A 96 0.11 -15.37 7.78
CA ALA A 96 0.64 -16.47 8.60
C ALA A 96 0.43 -16.27 10.13
N HIS A 97 -0.41 -15.33 10.55
CA HIS A 97 -0.76 -15.01 11.94
C HIS A 97 -2.27 -15.00 12.20
N THR A 98 -3.07 -15.82 11.51
CA THR A 98 -4.26 -16.34 12.18
C THR A 98 -3.78 -17.26 13.30
N GLN A 99 -3.73 -16.72 14.53
CA GLN A 99 -3.75 -17.55 15.74
C GLN A 99 -5.01 -18.41 15.75
#